data_AF-A0A0X3UE01-F1
#
_entry.id   AF-A0A0X3UE01-F1
#
_cell.length_a   1.000
_cell.length_b   1.000
_cell.length_c   1.000
_cell.angle_alpha   90.00
_cell.angle_beta   90.00
_cell.angle_gamma   90.00
#
_symmetry.space_group_name_H-M   'P 1'
#
loop_
_entity.id
_entity.type
_entity.pdbx_description
1 polymer ?
#
loop_
_entity_poly.entity_id
_entity_poly.type
_entity_poly.pdbx_seq_one_letter_code
_entity_poly.pdbx_strand_id
1 'polypeptide(L)'
;MIIEIFKTIAIGAPVVFVTAYAYVHLLLCIAKFSAGIVKLVLSMVVYLASCPLFVAPLIFLVDDARFAIKESTWAFGYVVAGYAAIAAPGFYYLAKIKIQELQRAGYFLPEY
;
A
#
# COMPACT_ATOMS: atom_id res chain seq x y z
N MET A 1 -21.67 10.01 2.63
CA MET A 1 -21.09 8.69 2.30
C MET A 1 -20.42 8.69 0.93
N ILE A 2 -21.14 8.67 -0.21
CA ILE A 2 -20.48 8.55 -1.54
C ILE A 2 -19.47 9.68 -1.80
N ILE A 3 -19.84 10.94 -1.56
CA ILE A 3 -18.94 12.10 -1.77
C ILE A 3 -17.69 12.03 -0.87
N GLU A 4 -17.83 11.59 0.38
CA GLU A 4 -16.70 11.46 1.31
C GLU A 4 -15.77 10.29 0.95
N ILE A 5 -16.33 9.18 0.47
CA ILE A 5 -15.56 8.07 -0.11
C ILE A 5 -14.76 8.57 -1.32
N PHE A 6 -15.38 9.34 -2.23
CA PHE A 6 -14.70 9.91 -3.39
C PHE A 6 -13.55 10.85 -3.01
N LYS A 7 -13.74 11.73 -2.02
CA LYS A 7 -12.66 12.59 -1.50
C LYS A 7 -11.51 11.77 -0.93
N THR A 8 -11.84 10.75 -0.15
CA THR A 8 -10.84 9.87 0.46
C THR A 8 -10.08 9.08 -0.60
N ILE A 9 -10.74 8.64 -1.67
CA ILE A 9 -10.08 8.01 -2.82
C ILE A 9 -9.17 9.01 -3.54
N ALA A 10 -9.65 10.23 -3.80
CA ALA A 10 -8.91 11.25 -4.54
C ALA A 10 -7.60 11.65 -3.85
N ILE A 11 -7.56 11.66 -2.51
CA ILE A 11 -6.36 11.97 -1.71
C ILE A 11 -5.57 10.70 -1.38
N GLY A 12 -6.25 9.63 -0.99
CA GLY A 12 -5.63 8.38 -0.57
C GLY A 12 -4.87 7.68 -1.70
N ALA A 13 -5.43 7.64 -2.91
CA ALA A 13 -4.80 7.00 -4.06
C ALA A 13 -3.40 7.57 -4.39
N PRO A 14 -3.21 8.90 -4.56
CA PRO A 14 -1.88 9.43 -4.83
C PRO A 14 -0.93 9.25 -3.64
N VAL A 15 -1.40 9.39 -2.40
CA VAL A 15 -0.56 9.17 -1.20
C VAL A 15 -0.05 7.74 -1.15
N VAL A 16 -0.94 6.75 -1.31
CA VAL A 16 -0.58 5.33 -1.30
C VAL A 16 0.31 4.99 -2.50
N PHE A 17 0.03 5.54 -3.68
CA PHE A 17 0.86 5.32 -4.85
C PHE A 17 2.28 5.88 -4.69
N VAL A 18 2.42 7.12 -4.23
CA VAL A 18 3.73 7.75 -3.97
C VAL A 18 4.48 6.98 -2.88
N THR A 19 3.77 6.52 -1.84
CA THR A 19 4.35 5.67 -0.80
C THR A 19 4.87 4.35 -1.39
N ALA A 20 4.08 3.67 -2.22
CA ALA A 20 4.49 2.44 -2.90
C ALA A 20 5.71 2.67 -3.80
N TYR A 21 5.70 3.76 -4.57
CA TYR A 21 6.81 4.15 -5.42
C TYR A 21 8.09 4.38 -4.61
N ALA A 22 8.01 5.18 -3.55
CA ALA A 22 9.14 5.48 -2.66
C ALA A 22 9.65 4.22 -1.96
N TYR A 23 8.75 3.40 -1.44
CA TYR A 23 9.05 2.12 -0.79
C TYR A 23 9.88 1.22 -1.71
N VAL A 24 9.44 1.00 -2.95
CA VAL A 24 10.16 0.16 -3.92
C VAL A 24 11.55 0.72 -4.22
N HIS A 25 11.68 2.03 -4.46
CA HIS A 25 12.98 2.64 -4.75
C HIS A 25 13.94 2.59 -3.57
N LEU A 26 13.44 2.74 -2.34
CA LEU A 26 14.24 2.60 -1.12
C LEU A 26 14.74 1.16 -0.97
N LEU A 27 13.89 0.15 -1.18
CA LEU A 27 14.33 -1.24 -1.15
C LEU A 27 15.42 -1.53 -2.18
N LEU A 28 15.22 -1.07 -3.41
CA LEU A 28 16.21 -1.22 -4.48
C LEU A 28 17.51 -0.49 -4.16
N CYS A 29 17.44 0.69 -3.53
CA CYS A 29 18.61 1.41 -3.04
C CYS A 29 19.36 0.60 -1.97
N ILE A 30 18.65 0.09 -0.97
CA ILE A 30 19.21 -0.76 0.10
C ILE A 30 19.93 -1.98 -0.48
N ALA A 31 19.35 -2.63 -1.50
CA ALA A 31 19.97 -3.79 -2.14
C ALA A 31 21.26 -3.46 -2.93
N LYS A 32 21.47 -2.21 -3.35
CA LYS A 32 22.73 -1.79 -3.98
C LYS A 32 23.88 -1.68 -2.98
N PHE A 33 23.57 -1.33 -1.73
CA PHE A 33 24.59 -1.01 -0.71
C PHE A 33 24.71 -2.05 0.40
N SER A 34 23.76 -2.98 0.53
CA SER A 34 23.74 -3.95 1.63
C SER A 34 23.27 -5.32 1.19
N ALA A 35 23.77 -6.35 1.87
CA ALA A 35 23.40 -7.75 1.68
C ALA A 35 23.20 -8.45 3.03
N GLY A 36 22.62 -9.66 3.01
CA GLY A 36 22.43 -10.49 4.19
C GLY A 36 21.56 -9.83 5.28
N ILE A 37 21.97 -9.99 6.55
CA ILE A 37 21.20 -9.53 7.72
C ILE A 37 21.00 -8.01 7.71
N VAL A 38 22.01 -7.23 7.29
CA VAL A 38 21.92 -5.76 7.25
C VAL A 38 20.83 -5.31 6.28
N LYS A 39 20.75 -5.94 5.10
CA LYS A 39 19.68 -5.69 4.11
C LYS A 39 18.30 -5.94 4.72
N LEU A 40 18.16 -7.05 5.45
CA LEU A 40 16.90 -7.45 6.08
C LEU A 40 16.45 -6.44 7.14
N VAL A 41 17.35 -6.02 8.03
CA VAL A 41 17.03 -5.04 9.09
C VAL A 41 16.62 -3.69 8.48
N LEU A 42 17.38 -3.17 7.52
CA LEU A 42 17.04 -1.91 6.85
C LEU A 42 15.70 -1.98 6.11
N SER A 43 15.43 -3.09 5.42
CA SER A 43 14.18 -3.30 4.70
C SER A 43 12.99 -3.37 5.64
N MET A 44 13.17 -3.97 6.82
CA MET A 44 12.13 -4.02 7.86
C MET A 44 11.82 -2.63 8.41
N VAL A 45 12.83 -1.79 8.64
CA VAL A 45 12.62 -0.40 9.08
C VAL A 45 11.82 0.39 8.03
N VAL A 46 12.17 0.25 6.74
CA VAL A 46 11.45 0.89 5.64
C VAL A 46 10.01 0.40 5.54
N TYR A 47 9.77 -0.89 5.74
CA TYR A 47 8.43 -1.48 5.80
C TYR A 47 7.61 -0.89 6.94
N LEU A 48 8.15 -0.87 8.16
CA LEU A 48 7.46 -0.33 9.34
C LEU A 48 7.15 1.16 9.19
N ALA A 49 8.06 1.94 8.59
CA ALA A 49 7.84 3.36 8.33
C ALA A 49 6.75 3.62 7.27
N SER A 50 6.62 2.72 6.28
CA SER A 50 5.68 2.86 5.18
C SER A 50 4.29 2.32 5.51
N CYS A 51 4.18 1.34 6.41
CA CYS A 51 2.93 0.67 6.77
C CYS A 51 1.79 1.63 7.21
N PRO A 52 2.02 2.62 8.10
CA PRO A 52 0.98 3.56 8.49
C PRO A 52 0.36 4.34 7.32
N LEU A 53 1.16 4.64 6.28
CA LEU A 53 0.71 5.40 5.11
C LEU A 53 -0.19 4.57 4.19
N PHE A 54 0.01 3.25 4.15
CA PHE A 54 -0.89 2.33 3.45
C PHE A 54 -2.20 2.12 4.22
N VAL A 55 -2.13 2.05 5.55
CA VAL A 55 -3.29 1.73 6.41
C VAL A 55 -4.15 2.95 6.72
N ALA A 56 -3.58 4.16 6.78
CA ALA A 56 -4.31 5.37 7.14
C ALA A 56 -5.58 5.61 6.30
N PRO A 57 -5.57 5.51 4.96
CA PRO A 57 -6.79 5.68 4.16
C PRO A 57 -7.89 4.68 4.49
N LEU A 58 -7.53 3.44 4.86
CA LEU A 58 -8.49 2.44 5.30
C LEU A 58 -9.14 2.85 6.63
N ILE A 59 -8.34 3.32 7.60
CA ILE A 59 -8.85 3.80 8.89
C ILE A 59 -9.82 4.96 8.68
N PHE A 60 -9.45 5.93 7.84
CA PHE A 60 -10.33 7.07 7.51
C PHE A 60 -11.64 6.63 6.88
N LEU A 61 -11.61 5.70 5.90
CA LEU A 61 -12.83 5.18 5.28
C LEU A 61 -13.74 4.45 6.29
N VAL A 62 -13.14 3.68 7.22
CA VAL A 62 -13.89 2.94 8.25
C VAL A 62 -14.52 3.90 9.26
N ASP A 63 -13.78 4.91 9.71
CA ASP A 63 -14.26 5.89 10.68
C ASP A 63 -15.39 6.76 10.10
N ASP A 64 -15.24 7.24 8.85
CA ASP A 64 -16.26 8.02 8.17
C ASP A 64 -17.54 7.22 7.90
N ALA A 65 -17.40 5.92 7.57
CA ALA A 65 -18.53 5.04 7.30
C ALA A 65 -19.05 4.29 8.54
N ARG A 66 -18.53 4.54 9.75
CA ARG A 66 -18.78 3.73 10.95
C ARG A 66 -20.26 3.50 11.26
N PHE A 67 -21.08 4.55 11.15
CA PHE A 67 -22.51 4.46 11.39
C PHE A 67 -23.22 3.68 10.28
N ALA A 68 -22.86 3.93 9.02
CA ALA A 68 -23.42 3.22 7.87
C ALA A 68 -23.06 1.72 7.88
N ILE A 69 -21.84 1.36 8.31
CA ILE A 69 -21.40 -0.04 8.46
C ILE A 69 -22.23 -0.78 9.51
N LYS A 70 -22.60 -0.12 10.61
CA LYS A 70 -23.45 -0.73 11.65
C LYS A 70 -24.86 -1.02 11.16
N GLU A 71 -25.36 -0.21 10.24
CA GLU A 71 -26.73 -0.32 9.72
C GLU A 71 -26.83 -1.25 8.51
N SER A 72 -25.75 -1.44 7.74
CA SER A 72 -25.79 -2.23 6.51
C SER A 72 -24.45 -2.86 6.14
N THR A 73 -24.48 -4.16 5.85
CA THR A 73 -23.33 -4.90 5.28
C THR A 73 -22.88 -4.32 3.93
N TRP A 74 -23.79 -3.69 3.18
CA TRP A 74 -23.44 -3.04 1.91
C TRP A 74 -22.50 -1.85 2.09
N ALA A 75 -22.61 -1.11 3.21
CA ALA A 75 -21.69 -0.02 3.53
C ALA A 75 -20.26 -0.52 3.77
N PHE A 76 -20.11 -1.69 4.40
CA PHE A 76 -18.81 -2.34 4.52
C PHE A 76 -18.23 -2.71 3.15
N GLY A 77 -19.05 -3.25 2.24
CA GLY A 77 -18.65 -3.53 0.86
C GLY A 77 -18.13 -2.29 0.13
N TYR A 78 -18.78 -1.14 0.29
CA TYR A 78 -18.32 0.12 -0.32
C TYR A 78 -16.98 0.62 0.25
N VAL A 79 -16.73 0.43 1.55
CA VAL A 79 -15.44 0.77 2.16
C VAL A 79 -14.32 -0.10 1.62
N VAL A 80 -14.55 -1.41 1.53
CA VAL A 80 -13.57 -2.36 0.96
C VAL A 80 -13.28 -2.01 -0.50
N ALA A 81 -14.32 -1.75 -1.30
CA ALA A 81 -14.17 -1.34 -2.69
C ALA A 81 -13.41 -0.01 -2.84
N GLY A 82 -13.70 0.97 -1.97
CA GLY A 82 -13.01 2.26 -1.96
C GLY A 82 -11.52 2.12 -1.63
N TYR A 83 -11.18 1.32 -0.63
CA TYR A 83 -9.78 1.04 -0.31
C TYR A 83 -9.08 0.25 -1.42
N ALA A 84 -9.77 -0.72 -2.03
CA ALA A 84 -9.24 -1.44 -3.18
C ALA A 84 -8.92 -0.49 -4.34
N ALA A 85 -9.79 0.49 -4.62
CA ALA A 85 -9.55 1.51 -5.63
C ALA A 85 -8.33 2.39 -5.29
N ILE A 86 -8.11 2.73 -4.02
CA ILE A 86 -6.95 3.48 -3.54
C ILE A 86 -5.65 2.69 -3.73
N ALA A 87 -5.66 1.41 -3.34
CA ALA A 87 -4.45 0.61 -3.30
C ALA A 87 -4.10 -0.02 -4.66
N ALA A 88 -5.09 -0.21 -5.55
CA ALA A 88 -4.91 -0.88 -6.84
C ALA A 88 -3.77 -0.32 -7.70
N PRO A 89 -3.60 1.01 -7.87
CA PRO A 89 -2.49 1.55 -8.65
C PRO A 89 -1.10 1.19 -8.07
N GLY A 90 -0.97 1.24 -6.74
CA GLY A 90 0.27 0.89 -6.04
C GLY A 90 0.59 -0.60 -6.13
N PHE A 91 -0.42 -1.45 -5.94
CA PHE A 91 -0.27 -2.90 -6.13
C PHE A 91 0.05 -3.27 -7.58
N TYR A 92 -0.61 -2.64 -8.56
CA TYR A 92 -0.30 -2.84 -9.97
C TYR A 92 1.15 -2.46 -10.29
N TYR A 93 1.61 -1.32 -9.78
CA TYR A 93 3.00 -0.88 -9.92
C TYR A 93 3.99 -1.90 -9.34
N LEU A 94 3.74 -2.37 -8.12
CA LEU A 94 4.61 -3.34 -7.47
C LEU A 94 4.58 -4.70 -8.18
N ALA A 95 3.41 -5.26 -8.42
CA ALA A 95 3.23 -6.61 -8.94
C ALA A 95 3.58 -6.75 -10.42
N LYS A 96 3.25 -5.76 -11.26
CA LYS A 96 3.44 -5.89 -12.72
C LYS A 96 4.68 -5.19 -13.23
N ILE A 97 5.07 -4.07 -12.62
CA ILE A 97 6.16 -3.24 -13.13
C ILE A 97 7.47 -3.57 -12.41
N LYS A 98 7.44 -3.78 -11.09
CA LYS A 98 8.67 -3.84 -10.27
C LYS A 98 8.97 -5.18 -9.60
N ILE A 99 8.08 -6.18 -9.70
CA ILE A 99 8.28 -7.48 -9.05
C ILE A 99 9.57 -8.16 -9.52
N GLN A 100 9.85 -8.13 -10.83
CA GLN A 100 11.05 -8.76 -11.39
C GLN A 100 12.34 -8.04 -10.95
N GLU A 101 12.32 -6.71 -10.83
CA GLU A 101 13.46 -5.94 -10.33
C GLU A 101 13.72 -6.24 -8.85
N LEU A 102 12.66 -6.34 -8.05
CA LEU A 102 12.75 -6.68 -6.63
C LEU A 102 13.26 -8.11 -6.43
N GLN A 103 12.76 -9.08 -7.21
CA GLN A 103 13.25 -10.47 -7.21
C GLN A 103 14.73 -10.56 -7.57
N ARG A 104 15.18 -9.82 -8.59
CA ARG A 104 16.61 -9.73 -8.95
C ARG A 104 17.46 -9.10 -7.85
N ALA A 105 16.90 -8.18 -7.07
CA ALA A 105 17.53 -7.60 -5.89
C ALA A 105 17.48 -8.53 -4.64
N GLY A 106 16.95 -9.74 -4.79
CA GLY A 106 16.80 -10.73 -3.72
C GLY A 106 15.75 -10.32 -2.69
N TYR A 107 14.72 -9.59 -3.12
CA TYR A 107 13.47 -9.38 -2.38
C TYR A 107 12.37 -10.22 -3.04
N PHE A 108 11.61 -10.97 -2.25
CA PHE A 108 10.56 -11.91 -2.71
C PHE A 108 11.12 -13.15 -3.44
N LEU A 109 10.33 -14.22 -3.43
CA LEU A 109 10.66 -15.46 -4.13
C LEU A 109 10.37 -15.31 -5.63
N PRO A 110 11.13 -15.98 -6.52
CA PRO A 110 10.78 -16.07 -7.94
C PRO A 110 9.39 -16.70 -8.11
N GLU A 111 8.61 -16.20 -9.06
CA GLU A 111 7.42 -16.92 -9.51
C GLU A 111 7.89 -18.14 -10.31
N TYR A 112 7.43 -19.33 -9.90
CA TYR A 112 7.72 -20.63 -10.52
C TYR A 112 6.78 -20.92 -11.68
#